data_AF-A0A399ZCD9-F1
#
_entry.id   AF-A0A399ZCD9-F1
#
_cell.length_a   1.000
_cell.length_b   1.000
_cell.length_c   1.000
_cell.angle_alpha   90.00
_cell.angle_beta   90.00
_cell.angle_gamma   90.00
#
_symmetry.space_group_name_H-M   'P 1'
#
loop_
_entity.id
_entity.type
_entity.pdbx_description
1 polymer ?
#
loop_
_entity_poly.entity_id
_entity_poly.type
_entity_poly.pdbx_seq_one_letter_code
_entity_poly.pdbx_strand_id
1 'polypeptide(L)'
;MRRWNASRSWGPVLIGSSLLVLLLLLNFSRIMERGLDHDEHQFVTSGVLLARDGLLPYKDYAYFHVPLLVFVYALLFQETSYYLLAARSFSALCSGLLLVSLFLFGYRPRLEP
;
A
#
# COMPACT_ATOMS: atom_id res chain seq x y z
N MET A 1 -29.75 -40.23 15.44
CA MET A 1 -29.33 -38.82 15.57
C MET A 1 -27.82 -38.72 15.34
N ARG A 2 -27.38 -38.33 14.14
CA ARG A 2 -25.96 -38.25 13.76
C ARG A 2 -25.48 -36.80 13.94
N ARG A 3 -24.72 -36.52 15.01
CA ARG A 3 -24.13 -35.18 15.25
C ARG A 3 -23.03 -34.95 14.22
N TRP A 4 -23.30 -34.08 13.26
CA TRP A 4 -22.30 -33.56 12.32
C TRP A 4 -21.33 -32.65 13.09
N ASN A 5 -20.29 -33.22 13.68
CA ASN A 5 -19.16 -32.45 14.16
C ASN A 5 -18.30 -32.06 12.95
N ALA A 6 -18.63 -30.96 12.29
CA ALA A 6 -17.71 -30.31 11.38
C ALA A 6 -16.59 -29.67 12.22
N SER A 7 -15.52 -30.42 12.51
CA SER A 7 -14.33 -29.84 13.14
C SER A 7 -13.67 -28.91 12.13
N ARG A 8 -13.96 -27.61 12.22
CA ARG A 8 -13.25 -26.60 11.45
C ARG A 8 -11.79 -26.60 11.92
N SER A 9 -10.91 -27.17 11.11
CA SER A 9 -9.47 -27.19 11.41
C SER A 9 -8.91 -25.77 11.28
N TRP A 10 -8.41 -25.21 12.38
CA TRP A 10 -7.83 -23.86 12.39
C TRP A 10 -6.43 -23.80 11.75
N GLY A 11 -5.78 -24.95 11.52
CA GLY A 11 -4.42 -25.04 10.99
C GLY A 11 -4.17 -24.24 9.70
N PRO A 12 -4.98 -24.43 8.64
CA PRO A 12 -4.84 -23.65 7.40
C PRO A 12 -5.02 -22.14 7.59
N VAL A 13 -5.89 -21.71 8.52
CA VAL A 13 -6.09 -20.28 8.85
C VAL A 13 -4.79 -19.70 9.40
N LEU A 14 -4.19 -20.41 10.36
CA LEU A 14 -2.99 -19.97 11.06
C LEU A 14 -1.81 -19.92 10.11
N ILE A 15 -1.60 -20.96 9.30
CA ILE A 15 -0.53 -21.00 8.29
C ILE A 15 -0.71 -19.87 7.27
N GLY A 16 -1.92 -19.68 6.75
CA GLY A 16 -2.22 -18.61 5.80
C GLY A 16 -1.99 -17.22 6.40
N SER A 17 -2.43 -16.99 7.64
CA SER A 17 -2.22 -15.73 8.35
C SER A 17 -0.74 -15.46 8.62
N SER A 18 0.02 -16.47 9.03
CA SER A 18 1.47 -16.35 9.24
C SER A 18 2.21 -16.01 7.94
N LEU A 19 1.84 -16.66 6.83
CA LEU A 19 2.40 -16.36 5.52
C LEU A 19 2.06 -14.92 5.09
N LEU A 20 0.83 -14.47 5.31
CA LEU A 20 0.43 -13.09 5.01
C LEU A 20 1.28 -12.09 5.80
N VAL A 21 1.47 -12.30 7.10
CA VAL A 21 2.32 -11.43 7.94
C VAL A 21 3.75 -11.39 7.41
N LEU A 22 4.32 -12.54 7.04
CA LEU A 22 5.65 -12.59 6.44
C LEU A 22 5.72 -11.79 5.13
N LEU A 23 4.73 -11.92 4.25
CA LEU A 23 4.67 -11.18 2.98
C LEU A 23 4.54 -9.66 3.20
N LEU A 24 3.78 -9.22 4.21
CA LEU A 24 3.68 -7.80 4.57
C LEU A 24 5.01 -7.23 5.05
N LEU A 25 5.74 -7.98 5.88
CA LEU A 25 7.07 -7.58 6.36
C LEU A 25 8.08 -7.50 5.20
N LEU A 26 8.09 -8.51 4.33
CA LEU A 26 8.97 -8.53 3.14
C LEU A 26 8.64 -7.39 2.17
N ASN A 27 7.36 -7.10 1.94
CA ASN A 27 6.91 -5.98 1.11
C ASN A 27 7.45 -4.65 1.66
N PHE A 28 7.28 -4.42 2.97
CA PHE A 28 7.76 -3.19 3.60
C PHE A 28 9.29 -3.06 3.53
N SER A 29 10.04 -4.10 3.94
CA SER A 29 11.51 -4.11 3.87
C SER A 29 12.02 -3.87 2.46
N ARG A 30 11.44 -4.55 1.46
CA ARG A 30 11.89 -4.42 0.07
C ARG A 30 11.69 -3.03 -0.51
N ILE A 31 10.59 -2.36 -0.15
CA ILE A 31 10.30 -0.98 -0.58
C ILE A 31 11.28 0.00 0.07
N MET A 32 11.61 -0.20 1.35
CA MET A 32 12.54 0.67 2.08
C MET A 32 13.99 0.51 1.63
N GLU A 33 14.43 -0.71 1.35
CA GLU A 33 15.80 -1.03 0.93
C GLU A 33 16.09 -0.74 -0.55
N ARG A 34 15.06 -0.49 -1.36
CA ARG A 34 15.26 -0.15 -2.77
C ARG A 34 16.10 1.12 -2.86
N GLY A 35 17.09 1.12 -3.76
CA GLY A 35 17.82 2.33 -4.13
C GLY A 35 16.89 3.44 -4.58
N LEU A 36 17.40 4.68 -4.63
CA LEU A 36 16.65 5.80 -5.17
C LEU A 36 16.29 5.52 -6.64
N ASP A 37 15.01 5.62 -6.93
CA ASP A 37 14.48 5.42 -8.27
C ASP A 37 14.27 6.79 -8.91
N HIS A 38 14.71 6.95 -10.16
CA HIS A 38 14.59 8.22 -10.88
C HIS A 38 13.12 8.67 -10.95
N ASP A 39 12.21 7.71 -11.10
CA ASP A 39 10.78 7.99 -11.24
C ASP A 39 10.12 8.39 -9.92
N GLU A 40 10.72 8.11 -8.75
CA GLU A 40 10.17 8.55 -7.46
C GLU A 40 10.18 10.08 -7.34
N HIS A 41 11.17 10.75 -7.94
CA HIS A 41 11.36 12.20 -7.81
C HIS A 41 10.22 13.02 -8.41
N GLN A 42 9.68 12.61 -9.55
CA GLN A 42 8.59 13.35 -10.21
C GLN A 42 7.29 13.35 -9.38
N PHE A 43 7.03 12.28 -8.62
CA PHE A 43 5.86 12.18 -7.74
C PHE A 43 6.09 12.85 -6.38
N VAL A 44 7.26 12.64 -5.77
CA VAL A 44 7.59 13.25 -4.48
C VAL A 44 7.71 14.76 -4.61
N THR A 45 8.43 15.26 -5.62
CA THR A 45 8.63 16.70 -5.81
C THR A 45 7.32 17.42 -6.07
N SER A 46 6.43 16.86 -6.92
CA SER A 46 5.12 17.46 -7.19
C SER A 46 4.26 17.58 -5.92
N GLY A 47 4.27 16.54 -5.06
CA GLY A 47 3.60 16.60 -3.76
C GLY A 47 4.18 17.69 -2.84
N VAL A 48 5.50 17.87 -2.84
CA VAL A 48 6.18 18.92 -2.06
C VAL A 48 5.83 20.32 -2.57
N LEU A 49 5.86 20.54 -3.89
CA LEU A 49 5.52 21.83 -4.51
C LEU A 49 4.08 22.25 -4.18
N LEU A 50 3.15 21.30 -4.19
CA LEU A 50 1.77 21.57 -3.80
C LEU A 50 1.65 21.85 -2.30
N ALA A 51 2.29 21.04 -1.45
CA ALA A 51 2.20 21.18 0.01
C ALA A 51 2.81 22.48 0.53
N ARG A 52 3.93 22.92 -0.06
CA ARG A 52 4.70 24.08 0.41
C ARG A 52 4.32 25.37 -0.29
N ASP A 53 4.19 25.31 -1.61
CA ASP A 53 4.09 26.50 -2.46
C ASP A 53 2.70 26.66 -3.09
N GLY A 54 1.80 25.69 -2.90
CA GLY A 54 0.45 25.72 -3.45
C GLY A 54 0.39 25.55 -4.98
N LEU A 55 1.49 25.10 -5.60
CA LEU A 55 1.59 24.96 -7.05
C LEU A 55 0.82 23.72 -7.54
N LEU A 56 -0.08 23.93 -8.50
CA LEU A 56 -0.96 22.89 -9.03
C LEU A 56 -0.34 22.18 -10.24
N PRO A 57 -0.46 20.84 -10.34
CA PRO A 57 -0.01 20.10 -11.53
C PRO A 57 -0.78 20.55 -12.77
N TYR A 58 -0.10 20.56 -13.92
CA TYR A 58 -0.59 21.02 -15.24
C TYR A 58 -0.77 22.53 -15.39
N LYS A 59 -1.03 23.26 -14.30
CA LYS A 59 -1.21 24.71 -14.33
C LYS A 59 0.11 25.44 -14.11
N ASP A 60 0.81 25.09 -13.03
CA ASP A 60 1.98 25.84 -12.56
C ASP A 60 3.30 25.12 -12.90
N TYR A 61 3.23 23.83 -13.24
CA TYR A 61 4.36 23.05 -13.75
C TYR A 61 3.90 21.91 -14.66
N ALA A 62 4.80 21.46 -15.53
CA ALA A 62 4.57 20.32 -16.41
C ALA A 62 4.41 19.03 -15.59
N TYR A 63 3.30 18.32 -15.80
CA TYR A 63 3.01 17.05 -15.15
C TYR A 63 2.41 16.09 -16.17
N PHE A 64 2.82 14.82 -16.13
CA PHE A 64 2.51 13.84 -17.19
C PHE A 64 1.71 12.63 -16.71
N HIS A 65 1.31 12.59 -15.43
CA HIS A 65 0.55 11.50 -14.82
C HIS A 65 -0.79 12.00 -14.29
N VAL A 66 -1.72 11.12 -13.91
CA VAL A 66 -2.96 11.52 -13.21
C VAL A 66 -2.61 12.07 -11.82
N PRO A 67 -3.15 13.23 -11.39
CA PRO A 67 -2.58 14.00 -10.30
C PRO A 67 -3.03 13.55 -8.91
N LEU A 68 -3.85 12.50 -8.79
CA LEU A 68 -4.39 12.07 -7.49
C LEU A 68 -3.28 11.84 -6.46
N LEU A 69 -2.18 11.19 -6.87
CA LEU A 69 -1.05 10.91 -5.99
C LEU A 69 -0.36 12.19 -5.48
N VAL A 70 -0.33 13.25 -6.30
CA VAL A 70 0.20 14.56 -5.90
C VAL A 70 -0.58 15.13 -4.72
N PHE A 71 -1.93 15.09 -4.78
CA PHE A 71 -2.77 15.59 -3.71
C PHE A 71 -2.66 14.75 -2.43
N VAL A 72 -2.57 13.41 -2.58
CA VAL A 72 -2.36 12.52 -1.43
C VAL A 72 -1.02 12.80 -0.76
N TYR A 73 0.06 12.91 -1.54
CA TYR A 73 1.38 13.24 -1.01
C TYR A 73 1.40 14.63 -0.40
N ALA A 74 0.77 15.62 -1.01
CA ALA A 74 0.70 16.95 -0.45
C ALA A 74 0.03 16.98 0.93
N LEU A 75 -1.03 16.18 1.14
CA LEU A 75 -1.66 16.01 2.45
C LEU A 75 -0.70 15.35 3.46
N LEU A 76 -0.03 14.26 3.08
CA LEU A 76 0.91 13.56 3.96
C LEU A 76 2.12 14.44 4.34
N PHE A 77 2.58 15.27 3.41
CA PHE A 77 3.78 16.10 3.56
C PHE A 77 3.55 17.35 4.41
N GLN A 78 2.31 17.66 4.78
CA GLN A 78 2.00 18.69 5.78
C GLN A 78 2.46 18.25 7.19
N GLU A 79 2.46 16.94 7.46
CA GLU A 79 2.74 16.39 8.79
C GLU A 79 4.20 15.97 8.98
N THR A 80 5.01 15.97 7.92
CA THR A 80 6.39 15.46 7.99
C THR A 80 7.29 16.06 6.92
N SER A 81 8.57 16.25 7.27
CA SER A 81 9.63 16.62 6.31
C SER A 81 10.34 15.41 5.70
N TYR A 82 10.01 14.19 6.14
CA TYR A 82 10.61 12.95 5.62
C TYR A 82 9.86 12.46 4.37
N TYR A 83 9.89 13.24 3.29
CA TYR A 83 9.04 13.04 2.10
C TYR A 83 9.17 11.67 1.45
N LEU A 84 10.40 11.21 1.22
CA LEU A 84 10.64 9.91 0.61
C LEU A 84 10.13 8.77 1.50
N LEU A 85 10.36 8.88 2.82
CA LEU A 85 9.88 7.89 3.78
C LEU A 85 8.35 7.83 3.82
N ALA A 86 7.68 9.00 3.83
CA ALA A 86 6.22 9.08 3.80
C ALA A 86 5.64 8.51 2.50
N ALA A 87 6.22 8.87 1.35
CA ALA A 87 5.81 8.37 0.03
C ALA A 87 5.97 6.84 -0.08
N ARG A 88 7.10 6.31 0.37
CA ARG A 88 7.36 4.86 0.39
C ARG A 88 6.48 4.13 1.40
N SER A 89 6.21 4.72 2.55
CA SER A 89 5.30 4.14 3.55
C SER A 89 3.87 4.06 3.03
N PHE A 90 3.41 5.09 2.33
CA PHE A 90 2.12 5.09 1.67
C PHE A 90 2.05 4.02 0.56
N SER A 91 3.08 3.91 -0.27
CA SER A 91 3.17 2.86 -1.30
C SER A 91 3.13 1.46 -0.68
N ALA A 92 3.90 1.22 0.39
CA ALA A 92 3.93 -0.04 1.12
C ALA A 92 2.58 -0.38 1.77
N LEU A 93 1.85 0.63 2.26
CA LEU A 93 0.50 0.47 2.78
C LEU A 93 -0.47 0.06 1.67
N CYS A 94 -0.45 0.73 0.51
CA CYS A 94 -1.33 0.39 -0.62
C CYS A 94 -1.07 -1.02 -1.15
N SER A 95 0.19 -1.40 -1.37
CA SER A 95 0.54 -2.76 -1.81
C SER A 95 0.21 -3.80 -0.73
N GLY A 96 0.40 -3.48 0.54
CA GLY A 96 0.01 -4.33 1.67
C GLY A 96 -1.52 -4.53 1.75
N LEU A 97 -2.31 -3.48 1.57
CA LEU A 97 -3.77 -3.56 1.51
C LEU A 97 -4.25 -4.41 0.34
N LEU A 98 -3.58 -4.34 -0.81
CA LEU A 98 -3.86 -5.23 -1.94
C LEU A 98 -3.60 -6.70 -1.57
N LEU A 99 -2.47 -7.01 -0.93
CA LEU A 99 -2.15 -8.37 -0.45
C LEU A 99 -3.20 -8.89 0.55
N VAL A 100 -3.62 -8.06 1.51
CA VAL A 100 -4.68 -8.40 2.46
C VAL A 100 -6.00 -8.66 1.72
N SER A 101 -6.34 -7.82 0.74
CA SER A 101 -7.57 -7.97 -0.04
C SER A 101 -7.59 -9.29 -0.83
N LEU A 102 -6.47 -9.63 -1.46
CA LEU A 102 -6.29 -10.91 -2.17
C LEU A 102 -6.39 -12.11 -1.22
N PHE A 103 -5.77 -12.01 -0.04
CA PHE A 103 -5.86 -13.05 0.98
C PHE A 103 -7.31 -13.25 1.45
N LEU A 104 -8.02 -12.18 1.79
CA LEU A 104 -9.42 -12.25 2.23
C LEU A 104 -10.35 -12.80 1.14
N PHE A 105 -10.12 -12.40 -0.12
CA PHE A 105 -10.89 -12.90 -1.26
C PHE A 105 -10.63 -14.39 -1.50
N GLY A 106 -9.36 -14.81 -1.51
CA GLY A 106 -8.96 -16.20 -1.71
C GLY A 106 -9.32 -17.12 -0.54
N TYR A 107 -9.35 -16.59 0.68
CA TYR A 107 -9.72 -17.33 1.89
C TYR A 107 -11.23 -17.49 2.07
N ARG A 108 -12.04 -16.79 1.26
CA ARG A 108 -13.49 -16.93 1.29
C ARG A 108 -13.82 -18.40 0.98
N PRO A 109 -14.49 -19.13 1.89
CA PRO A 109 -14.85 -20.52 1.62
C PRO A 109 -15.66 -20.53 0.32
N ARG A 110 -15.24 -21.34 -0.66
CA ARG A 110 -16.05 -21.59 -1.86
C ARG A 110 -17.36 -22.18 -1.35
N LEU A 111 -18.41 -21.36 -1.40
CA LEU A 111 -19.77 -21.82 -1.30
C LEU A 111 -20.03 -22.54 -2.63
N GLU A 112 -19.69 -23.82 -2.69
CA GLU A 112 -20.22 -24.65 -3.76
C GLU A 112 -21.71 -24.89 -3.45
N PRO A 113 -22.60 -24.79 -4.46
CA PRO A 113 -24.02 -25.10 -4.30
C PRO A 113 -24.27 -26.59 -4.02
#